data_AF-A0A2V9S4R5-F1
#
_entry.id   AF-A0A2V9S4R5-F1
#
_cell.length_a   1.000
_cell.length_b   1.000
_cell.length_c   1.000
_cell.angle_alpha   90.00
_cell.angle_beta   90.00
_cell.angle_gamma   90.00
#
_symmetry.space_group_name_H-M   'P 1'
#
loop_
_entity.id
_entity.type
_entity.pdbx_description
1 polymer ?
#
loop_
_entity_poly.entity_id
_entity_poly.type
_entity_poly.pdbx_seq_one_letter_code
_entity_poly.pdbx_strand_id
1 'polypeptide(L)' 'MPSDRLEQTLERIAKILAGILLKDVERDQAEKIKLLRQCDFDNSEIARMLSTTPGTVAVAVHSLKNKKKKGPQKRKEQG' A
#
# COMPACT_ATOMS: atom_id res chain seq x y z
N MET A 1 -16.10 -26.47 7.95
CA MET A 1 -14.92 -27.34 7.88
C MET A 1 -13.86 -26.79 8.84
N PRO A 2 -13.00 -27.60 9.47
CA PRO A 2 -11.97 -27.07 10.38
C PRO A 2 -10.96 -26.13 9.69
N SER A 3 -10.81 -26.22 8.36
CA SER A 3 -9.96 -25.35 7.54
C SER A 3 -10.37 -23.88 7.58
N ASP A 4 -11.68 -23.58 7.64
CA ASP A 4 -12.21 -22.21 7.64
C ASP A 4 -11.71 -21.40 8.84
N ARG A 5 -11.57 -22.07 10.00
CA ARG A 5 -11.08 -21.44 11.23
C ARG A 5 -9.59 -21.14 11.17
N LEU A 6 -8.81 -22.01 10.52
CA LEU A 6 -7.38 -21.81 10.34
C LEU A 6 -7.13 -20.63 9.41
N GLU A 7 -7.81 -20.57 8.27
CA GLU A 7 -7.70 -19.47 7.30
C GLU A 7 -8.05 -18.12 7.95
N GLN A 8 -9.17 -18.05 8.69
CA GLN A 8 -9.57 -16.84 9.43
C GLN A 8 -8.52 -16.44 10.49
N THR A 9 -7.89 -17.42 11.13
CA THR A 9 -6.85 -17.17 12.13
C THR A 9 -5.60 -16.60 11.48
N LEU A 10 -5.17 -17.18 10.35
CA LEU A 10 -4.03 -16.70 9.58
C LEU A 10 -4.29 -15.28 9.04
N GLU A 11 -5.50 -15.01 8.55
CA GLU A 11 -5.90 -13.68 8.08
C GLU A 11 -5.85 -12.64 9.22
N ARG A 12 -6.32 -12.98 10.43
CA ARG A 12 -6.20 -12.10 11.61
C ARG A 12 -4.74 -11.85 11.97
N ILE A 13 -3.89 -12.88 11.96
CA ILE A 13 -2.45 -12.74 12.26
C ILE A 13 -1.79 -11.82 11.24
N ALA A 14 -2.04 -12.02 9.94
CA ALA A 14 -1.50 -11.18 8.87
C ALA A 14 -1.85 -9.70 9.07
N LYS A 15 -3.11 -9.39 9.43
CA LYS A 15 -3.56 -8.02 9.71
C LYS A 15 -2.88 -7.41 10.93
N ILE A 16 -2.65 -8.19 11.99
CA ILE A 16 -1.93 -7.71 13.18
C ILE A 16 -0.47 -7.39 12.83
N LEU A 17 0.21 -8.29 12.12
CA LEU A 17 1.59 -8.10 11.68
C LEU A 17 1.72 -6.89 10.77
N ALA A 18 0.79 -6.70 9.84
CA ALA A 18 0.72 -5.51 9.00
C ALA A 18 0.49 -4.23 9.83
N GLY A 19 -0.35 -4.26 10.86
CA GLY A 19 -0.50 -3.14 11.79
C GLY A 19 0.80 -2.78 12.52
N ILE A 20 1.58 -3.78 12.93
CA ILE A 20 2.90 -3.59 13.55
C ILE A 20 3.88 -3.00 12.53
N LEU A 21 3.92 -3.52 11.31
CA LEU A 21 4.78 -3.01 10.23
C LEU A 21 4.54 -1.51 9.96
N LEU A 22 3.29 -1.06 10.04
CA LEU A 22 2.92 0.32 9.75
C LEU A 22 3.08 1.27 10.94
N LYS A 23 3.38 0.76 12.14
CA LYS A 23 3.45 1.56 13.38
C LYS A 23 4.49 2.68 13.29
N ASP A 24 5.64 2.38 12.71
CA ASP A 24 6.78 3.31 12.65
C ASP A 24 6.82 4.12 11.33
N VAL A 25 5.85 3.90 10.45
CA VAL A 25 5.71 4.63 9.18
C VAL A 25 4.93 5.92 9.44
N GLU A 26 5.64 6.99 9.78
CA GLU A 26 5.03 8.28 10.05
C GLU A 26 4.46 8.94 8.78
N ARG A 27 3.17 9.27 8.83
CA ARG A 27 2.38 10.18 7.96
C ARG A 27 2.46 10.03 6.43
N ASP A 28 3.36 9.23 5.85
CA ASP A 28 3.39 8.96 4.42
C ASP A 28 2.44 7.81 4.06
N GLN A 29 1.23 8.18 3.65
CA GLN A 29 0.21 7.23 3.22
C GLN A 29 0.64 6.45 1.97
N ALA A 30 1.47 7.02 1.08
CA ALA A 30 1.98 6.31 -0.09
C ALA A 30 2.99 5.22 0.30
N GLU A 31 3.82 5.47 1.32
CA GLU A 31 4.72 4.46 1.88
C GLU A 31 3.94 3.32 2.55
N LYS A 32 2.89 3.64 3.33
CA LYS A 32 2.00 2.62 3.91
C LYS A 32 1.35 1.74 2.84
N ILE A 33 0.84 2.34 1.77
CA ILE A 33 0.26 1.62 0.62
C ILE A 33 1.30 0.73 -0.06
N LYS A 34 2.52 1.23 -0.24
CA LYS A 34 3.62 0.46 -0.83
C LYS A 34 3.95 -0.78 -0.01
N LEU A 35 4.11 -0.63 1.31
CA LEU A 35 4.45 -1.72 2.22
C LEU A 35 3.37 -2.80 2.25
N LEU A 36 2.10 -2.40 2.40
CA LEU A 36 0.98 -3.35 2.36
C LEU A 36 0.90 -4.07 1.02
N ARG A 37 1.19 -3.39 -0.10
CA ARG A 37 1.21 -4.03 -1.42
C ARG A 37 2.34 -5.04 -1.56
N GLN A 38 3.46 -4.86 -0.85
CA GLN A 38 4.55 -5.84 -0.81
C GLN A 38 4.20 -7.08 0.03
N CYS A 39 3.19 -6.98 0.89
CA CYS A 39 2.62 -8.10 1.65
C CYS A 39 1.41 -8.74 0.94
N ASP A 40 1.25 -8.50 -0.37
CA ASP A 40 0.18 -9.04 -1.22
C ASP A 40 -1.26 -8.69 -0.83
N PHE A 41 -1.47 -7.67 0.02
CA PHE A 41 -2.81 -7.12 0.22
C PHE A 41 -3.35 -6.48 -1.07
N ASP A 42 -4.63 -6.72 -1.34
CA ASP A 42 -5.32 -6.10 -2.46
C ASP A 42 -5.73 -4.63 -2.19
N ASN A 43 -6.17 -3.92 -3.23
CA ASN A 43 -6.51 -2.50 -3.08
C ASN A 43 -7.68 -2.25 -2.12
N SER A 44 -8.63 -3.19 -2.01
CA SER A 44 -9.79 -3.12 -1.13
C SER A 44 -9.40 -3.35 0.31
N GLU A 45 -8.53 -4.33 0.57
CA GLU A 45 -7.97 -4.61 1.89
C GLU A 45 -7.15 -3.43 2.40
N ILE A 46 -6.24 -2.90 1.56
CA ILE A 46 -5.45 -1.71 1.88
C ILE A 46 -6.35 -0.52 2.18
N ALA A 47 -7.37 -0.29 1.36
CA ALA A 47 -8.32 0.80 1.56
C ALA A 47 -9.03 0.70 2.91
N ARG A 48 -9.47 -0.52 3.29
CA ARG A 48 -10.10 -0.78 4.58
C ARG A 48 -9.14 -0.57 5.75
N MET A 49 -7.89 -1.01 5.62
CA MET A 49 -6.88 -0.89 6.69
C MET A 49 -6.44 0.56 6.92
N LEU A 50 -6.39 1.37 5.87
CA LEU A 50 -5.95 2.77 5.92
C LEU A 50 -7.10 3.78 5.95
N SER A 51 -8.34 3.33 6.10
CA SER A 51 -9.55 4.16 6.08
C SER A 51 -9.61 5.11 4.87
N THR A 52 -9.41 4.56 3.67
CA THR A 52 -9.45 5.30 2.40
C THR A 52 -10.28 4.55 1.35
N THR A 53 -10.25 4.98 0.08
CA THR A 53 -10.96 4.32 -1.02
C THR A 53 -10.01 3.50 -1.89
N PRO A 54 -10.49 2.41 -2.54
CA PRO A 54 -9.68 1.63 -3.47
C PRO A 54 -9.11 2.46 -4.63
N GLY A 55 -9.84 3.50 -5.06
CA GLY A 55 -9.38 4.45 -6.08
C GLY A 55 -8.15 5.24 -5.66
N THR A 56 -8.13 5.75 -4.42
CA THR A 56 -6.96 6.42 -3.84
C THR A 56 -5.74 5.50 -3.82
N VAL A 57 -5.95 4.23 -3.42
CA VAL A 57 -4.88 3.21 -3.40
C VAL A 57 -4.35 2.96 -4.82
N ALA A 58 -5.23 2.76 -5.80
CA ALA A 58 -4.84 2.52 -7.19
C ALA A 58 -4.01 3.68 -7.78
N VAL A 59 -4.42 4.92 -7.53
CA VAL A 59 -3.68 6.13 -7.96
C VAL A 59 -2.31 6.21 -7.28
N ALA A 60 -2.22 5.93 -5.98
CA ALA A 60 -0.96 5.91 -5.25
C ALA A 60 -0.01 4.84 -5.80
N VAL A 61 -0.50 3.62 -6.02
CA VAL A 61 0.28 2.52 -6.62
C VAL A 61 0.79 2.88 -8.02
N HIS A 62 -0.07 3.50 -8.85
CA HIS A 62 0.33 3.95 -10.19
C HIS A 62 1.40 5.06 -10.13
N SER A 63 1.25 6.00 -9.19
CA SER A 63 2.21 7.09 -8.97
C SER A 63 3.58 6.57 -8.50
N LEU A 64 3.60 5.54 -7.64
CA LEU A 64 4.82 4.87 -7.19
C LEU A 64 5.57 4.18 -8.35
N LYS A 65 4.86 3.57 -9.30
CA LYS A 65 5.45 2.97 -10.51
C LYS A 65 6.09 4.03 -11.42
N ASN A 66 5.45 5.18 -11.56
CA ASN A 66 5.90 6.25 -12.45
C ASN A 66 7.02 7.11 -11.87
N LYS A 67 7.13 7.24 -10.54
CA LYS A 67 8.27 7.92 -9.87
C LYS A 67 9.63 7.30 -10.26
N LYS A 68 9.70 6.00 -10.51
CA LYS A 68 10.93 5.34 -10.97
C LYS A 68 11.35 5.72 -12.41
N LYS A 69 10.46 6.31 -13.21
CA LYS A 69 10.70 6.58 -14.64
C LYS A 69 11.06 8.03 -14.96
N LYS A 70 10.94 8.97 -14.02
CA LYS A 70 11.32 10.37 -14.25
C LYS A 70 12.79 10.59 -13.86
N GLY A 71 13.69 10.35 -14.81
CA GLY A 71 15.01 10.98 -14.82
C GLY A 71 14.89 12.51 -14.89
N PRO A 72 15.96 13.27 -14.57
CA PRO A 72 15.89 14.72 -14.43
C PRO A 72 15.35 15.37 -15.71
N GLN A 73 14.16 15.93 -15.59
CA GLN A 73 13.47 16.60 -16.69
C GLN A 73 14.22 17.92 -16.93
N LYS A 74 15.15 17.94 -17.90
CA LYS A 74 15.82 19.15 -18.37
C LYS A 74 14.75 20.21 -18.66
N ARG A 75 14.67 21.24 -17.81
CA ARG A 75 13.95 22.48 -18.11
C ARG A 75 14.54 23.03 -19.40
N LYS A 76 13.75 23.07 -20.48
CA LYS A 76 14.06 23.92 -21.63
C LYS A 76 13.86 25.36 -21.17
N GLU A 77 14.97 26.09 -21.04
CA GLU A 77 14.96 27.56 -21.04
C GLU A 77 14.32 28.00 -22.36
N GLN A 78 13.23 28.77 -22.26
CA GLN A 78 12.73 29.56 -23.37
C GLN A 78 13.39 30.94 -23.24
N GLY A 79 14.16 31.32 -24.27
CA GLY A 79 14.61 32.69 -24.50
C GLY A 79 13.56 33.51 -25.23
#